data_AF-A0A7G8DLT9-F1
#
_entry.id   AF-A0A7G8DLT9-F1
#
_cell.length_a   1.000
_cell.length_b   1.000
_cell.length_c   1.000
_cell.angle_alpha   90.00
_cell.angle_beta   90.00
_cell.angle_gamma   90.00
#
_symmetry.space_group_name_H-M   'P 1'
#
loop_
_entity.id
_entity.type
_entity.pdbx_description
1 polymer ?
#
loop_
_entity_poly.entity_id
_entity_poly.type
_entity_poly.pdbx_seq_one_letter_code
_entity_poly.pdbx_strand_id
1 'polypeptide(L)'
;MEYLRYDHGRDARWLLLRPWVWVPRVIQISWTLLGLLLSLLLRGNSKDSRVQRNLARTLLRTLTNLGPCFIKVGQALSTRPDLIRRDWLDELTRLQDDLPSFDHGIALQTIEEELSAPIEELFEEFPESPIAAASLGQVYKARVAPQKWVAVKVQRPNLTFILRRDMVLIRSLSVLVAPLLPLNLGFGLGEIIDEFGSSLFEEIDYCCEADNCKHFSRLFAGNPAVTIPDVYDELSSRRVLTTSWIQGTKLRDPQELKSQRLDPAALIRTGVISGLQQLLEFGYFHADPHPGNLFALPGRSGDLGHVAYVDFGMMDSISDQDRLTLTGAVVHLINHEFDAVASDFQKLGFLAPDADLTPIIPALEDVFGGSLGDSVGSFNFKAITDRFSELMYDYPFRVPARFALIIRAVVSQEGLALRLDPDFRIIAVAYPYVAKRLLAGDTREMREKLLEVIFDQQGSLRIERLENLLDVVSNESSLQSNSDLLPVAGAGLRLLLSKDGGDLRQRLLLTLIKDDRLNISDLKELTTLMRKTFGPRQIAEGVMQRLNPLAA
;
A
#
# COMPACT_ATOMS: atom_id res chain seq x y z
N MET A 1 31.08 7.18 2.50
CA MET A 1 29.70 6.66 2.56
C MET A 1 28.79 7.47 3.47
N GLU A 2 29.26 8.13 4.54
CA GLU A 2 28.40 8.97 5.41
C GLU A 2 27.75 10.18 4.73
N TYR A 3 28.38 10.78 3.71
CA TYR A 3 27.91 12.00 3.04
C TYR A 3 26.61 11.86 2.23
N LEU A 4 25.95 10.71 2.22
CA LEU A 4 24.74 10.47 1.42
C LEU A 4 23.49 10.17 2.26
N ARG A 5 23.62 10.01 3.57
CA ARG A 5 22.45 9.88 4.46
C ARG A 5 22.00 11.24 4.94
N TYR A 6 20.71 11.43 5.15
CA TYR A 6 20.19 12.61 5.80
C TYR A 6 20.73 12.68 7.25
N ASP A 7 21.31 13.82 7.63
CA ASP A 7 21.63 14.11 9.02
C ASP A 7 21.47 15.62 9.23
N HIS A 8 20.44 16.02 9.98
CA HIS A 8 20.15 17.42 10.19
C HIS A 8 21.33 18.18 10.81
N GLY A 9 21.99 17.62 11.83
CA GLY A 9 23.05 18.33 12.57
C GLY A 9 24.28 18.60 11.71
N ARG A 10 24.73 17.58 10.97
CA ARG A 10 25.85 17.67 10.04
C ARG A 10 25.51 18.56 8.86
N ASP A 11 24.34 18.39 8.26
CA ASP A 11 23.93 19.13 7.07
C ASP A 11 23.64 20.60 7.40
N ALA A 12 23.14 20.90 8.60
CA ALA A 12 23.02 22.27 9.10
C ALA A 12 24.38 22.94 9.30
N ARG A 13 25.37 22.25 9.88
CA ARG A 13 26.75 22.78 9.98
C ARG A 13 27.35 23.03 8.60
N TRP A 14 27.15 22.11 7.66
CA TRP A 14 27.59 22.30 6.27
C TRP A 14 26.97 23.54 5.62
N LEU A 15 25.70 23.81 5.92
CA LEU A 15 24.97 24.95 5.38
C LEU A 15 25.36 26.27 6.06
N LEU A 16 25.52 26.29 7.38
CA LEU A 16 25.93 27.48 8.16
C LEU A 16 27.28 28.05 7.68
N LEU A 17 28.20 27.18 7.27
CA LEU A 17 29.49 27.58 6.71
C LEU A 17 29.40 28.16 5.28
N ARG A 18 28.22 28.16 4.65
CA ARG A 18 27.99 28.57 3.26
C ARG A 18 26.81 29.55 3.13
N PRO A 19 26.88 30.77 3.71
CA PRO A 19 25.80 31.75 3.68
C PRO A 19 25.32 32.10 2.26
N TRP A 20 26.20 32.09 1.26
CA TRP A 20 25.84 32.33 -0.14
C TRP A 20 24.93 31.25 -0.74
N VAL A 21 24.86 30.05 -0.15
CA VAL A 21 23.97 28.96 -0.60
C VAL A 21 22.57 29.11 0.00
N TRP A 22 22.47 29.40 1.29
CA TRP A 22 21.18 29.34 2.00
C TRP A 22 20.49 30.68 2.15
N VAL A 23 21.20 31.79 2.29
CA VAL A 23 20.56 33.12 2.48
C VAL A 23 19.66 33.47 1.29
N PRO A 24 20.12 33.40 0.02
CA PRO A 24 19.25 33.70 -1.12
C PRO A 24 18.07 32.73 -1.19
N ARG A 25 18.31 31.46 -0.83
CA ARG A 25 17.29 30.41 -0.88
C ARG A 25 16.22 30.60 0.18
N VAL A 26 16.58 30.95 1.41
CA VAL A 26 15.62 31.26 2.48
C VAL A 26 14.77 32.47 2.11
N ILE A 27 15.37 33.50 1.53
CA ILE A 27 14.62 34.67 1.05
C ILE A 27 13.61 34.25 -0.02
N GLN A 28 14.04 33.47 -1.01
CA GLN A 28 13.16 32.95 -2.06
C GLN A 28 12.00 32.11 -1.50
N ILE A 29 12.31 31.14 -0.62
CA ILE A 29 11.30 30.27 0.01
C ILE A 29 10.33 31.11 0.82
N SER A 30 10.84 31.97 1.71
CA SER A 30 10.01 32.80 2.59
C SER A 30 9.11 33.75 1.81
N TRP A 31 9.63 34.39 0.76
CA TRP A 31 8.85 35.27 -0.11
C TRP A 31 7.72 34.53 -0.81
N THR A 32 8.01 33.36 -1.38
CA THR A 32 7.04 32.54 -2.09
C THR A 32 5.96 32.00 -1.14
N LEU A 33 6.38 31.51 0.04
CA LEU A 33 5.46 31.02 1.06
C LEU A 33 4.64 32.13 1.71
N LEU A 34 5.20 33.35 1.87
CA LEU A 34 4.45 34.50 2.38
C LEU A 34 3.32 34.90 1.42
N GLY A 35 3.58 34.89 0.11
CA GLY A 35 2.55 35.12 -0.91
C GLY A 35 1.43 34.07 -0.84
N LEU A 36 1.79 32.80 -0.67
CA LEU A 36 0.83 31.72 -0.45
C LEU A 36 0.04 31.95 0.85
N LEU A 37 0.72 32.20 1.98
CA LEU A 37 0.09 32.43 3.28
C LEU A 37 -0.90 33.58 3.25
N LEU A 38 -0.55 34.70 2.62
CA LEU A 38 -1.45 35.84 2.46
C LEU A 38 -2.70 35.46 1.65
N SER A 39 -2.53 34.68 0.57
CA SER A 39 -3.66 34.19 -0.22
C SER A 39 -4.57 33.26 0.60
N LEU A 40 -3.99 32.44 1.48
CA LEU A 40 -4.72 31.53 2.37
C LEU A 40 -5.43 32.29 3.50
N LEU A 41 -4.81 33.28 4.11
CA LEU A 41 -5.44 34.09 5.16
C LEU A 41 -6.62 34.90 4.62
N LEU A 42 -6.51 35.44 3.40
CA LEU A 42 -7.56 36.25 2.79
C LEU A 42 -8.72 35.43 2.23
N ARG A 43 -8.46 34.21 1.72
CA ARG A 43 -9.44 33.45 0.92
C ARG A 43 -9.65 32.01 1.39
N GLY A 44 -8.86 31.50 2.34
CA GLY A 44 -8.85 30.11 2.78
C GLY A 44 -10.12 29.67 3.51
N ASN A 45 -10.80 30.58 4.22
CA ASN A 45 -12.09 30.32 4.86
C ASN A 45 -13.30 30.48 3.91
N SER A 46 -13.07 30.77 2.62
CA SER A 46 -14.17 30.86 1.66
C SER A 46 -14.85 29.50 1.48
N LYS A 47 -16.18 29.47 1.56
CA LYS A 47 -16.99 28.29 1.26
C LYS A 47 -17.17 28.04 -0.25
N ASP A 48 -16.72 28.97 -1.10
CA ASP A 48 -16.81 28.82 -2.55
C ASP A 48 -15.76 27.83 -3.10
N SER A 49 -16.24 26.73 -3.68
CA SER A 49 -15.40 25.69 -4.29
C SER A 49 -14.49 26.22 -5.41
N ARG A 50 -14.87 27.27 -6.13
CA ARG A 50 -14.02 27.88 -7.18
C ARG A 50 -12.80 28.58 -6.58
N VAL A 51 -12.98 29.26 -5.45
CA VAL A 51 -11.90 29.92 -4.72
C VAL A 51 -10.93 28.87 -4.17
N GLN A 52 -11.44 27.79 -3.58
CA GLN A 52 -10.63 26.69 -3.05
C GLN A 52 -9.80 26.00 -4.14
N ARG A 53 -10.39 25.68 -5.31
CA ARG A 53 -9.63 25.12 -6.45
C ARG A 53 -8.52 26.05 -6.92
N ASN A 54 -8.75 27.35 -6.97
CA ASN A 54 -7.71 28.31 -7.35
C ASN A 54 -6.58 28.38 -6.32
N LEU A 55 -6.89 28.28 -5.03
CA LEU A 55 -5.87 28.18 -3.97
C LEU A 55 -5.07 26.88 -4.10
N ALA A 56 -5.72 25.74 -4.34
CA ALA A 56 -5.06 24.46 -4.57
C ALA A 56 -4.10 24.52 -5.78
N ARG A 57 -4.51 25.12 -6.89
CA ARG A 57 -3.61 25.36 -8.05
C ARG A 57 -2.46 26.31 -7.75
N THR A 58 -2.70 27.30 -6.89
CA THR A 58 -1.65 28.23 -6.44
C THR A 58 -0.63 27.49 -5.59
N LEU A 59 -1.06 26.64 -4.66
CA LEU A 59 -0.21 25.75 -3.89
C LEU A 59 0.59 24.82 -4.81
N LEU A 60 -0.06 24.14 -5.75
CA LEU A 60 0.57 23.26 -6.73
C LEU A 60 1.71 23.96 -7.50
N ARG A 61 1.43 25.16 -8.04
CA ARG A 61 2.43 25.97 -8.75
C ARG A 61 3.56 26.42 -7.84
N THR A 62 3.25 26.83 -6.62
CA THR A 62 4.26 27.21 -5.62
C THR A 62 5.22 26.06 -5.34
N LEU A 63 4.71 24.87 -5.05
CA LEU A 63 5.54 23.69 -4.77
C LEU A 63 6.38 23.28 -5.99
N THR A 64 5.78 23.31 -7.19
CA THR A 64 6.48 23.01 -8.45
C THR A 64 7.62 24.00 -8.70
N ASN A 65 7.37 25.30 -8.54
CA ASN A 65 8.37 26.35 -8.77
C ASN A 65 9.49 26.35 -7.72
N LEU A 66 9.22 25.88 -6.50
CA LEU A 66 10.23 25.71 -5.48
C LEU A 66 11.14 24.52 -5.77
N GLY A 67 10.74 23.57 -6.62
CA GLY A 67 11.61 22.51 -7.15
C GLY A 67 11.49 21.16 -6.43
N PRO A 68 12.41 20.21 -6.70
CA PRO A 68 12.22 18.78 -6.40
C PRO A 68 11.89 18.46 -4.94
N CYS A 69 12.55 19.12 -3.97
CA CYS A 69 12.29 18.91 -2.56
C CYS A 69 10.84 19.26 -2.18
N PHE A 70 10.33 20.38 -2.69
CA PHE A 70 8.97 20.87 -2.38
C PHE A 70 7.89 20.10 -3.15
N ILE A 71 8.20 19.60 -4.34
CA ILE A 71 7.35 18.62 -5.04
C ILE A 71 7.17 17.38 -4.17
N LYS A 72 8.26 16.85 -3.60
CA LYS A 72 8.21 15.68 -2.70
C LYS A 72 7.45 15.96 -1.40
N VAL A 73 7.63 17.14 -0.81
CA VAL A 73 6.80 17.58 0.34
C VAL A 73 5.32 17.63 -0.05
N GLY A 74 4.99 18.16 -1.23
CA GLY A 74 3.62 18.17 -1.75
C GLY A 74 3.04 16.76 -1.94
N GLN A 75 3.84 15.85 -2.48
CA GLN A 75 3.48 14.44 -2.62
C GLN A 75 3.24 13.80 -1.25
N ALA A 76 4.09 14.03 -0.25
CA ALA A 76 3.87 13.55 1.11
C ALA A 76 2.60 14.14 1.74
N LEU A 77 2.37 15.45 1.60
CA LEU A 77 1.18 16.13 2.12
C LEU A 77 -0.12 15.67 1.45
N SER A 78 -0.07 15.27 0.17
CA SER A 78 -1.24 14.75 -0.56
C SER A 78 -1.80 13.43 0.00
N THR A 79 -1.12 12.86 1.00
CA THR A 79 -1.47 11.56 1.61
C THR A 79 -1.93 11.71 3.05
N ARG A 80 -1.95 12.94 3.55
CA ARG A 80 -2.31 13.30 4.92
C ARG A 80 -3.60 14.11 4.92
N PRO A 81 -4.78 13.46 4.80
CA PRO A 81 -6.07 14.15 4.81
C PRO A 81 -6.33 14.86 6.14
N ASP A 82 -5.63 14.47 7.21
CA ASP A 82 -5.58 15.17 8.49
C ASP A 82 -4.91 16.55 8.42
N LEU A 83 -4.04 16.77 7.42
CA LEU A 83 -3.28 18.01 7.24
C LEU A 83 -3.77 18.88 6.08
N ILE A 84 -4.37 18.29 5.04
CA ILE A 84 -4.78 18.99 3.82
C ILE A 84 -6.24 18.71 3.50
N ARG A 85 -6.98 19.76 3.14
CA ARG A 85 -8.39 19.68 2.73
C ARG A 85 -8.57 18.77 1.51
N ARG A 86 -9.62 17.94 1.55
CA ARG A 86 -10.00 17.01 0.48
C ARG A 86 -9.97 17.63 -0.92
N ASP A 87 -10.61 18.79 -1.10
CA ASP A 87 -10.69 19.49 -2.39
C ASP A 87 -9.34 19.88 -3.00
N TRP A 88 -8.26 19.88 -2.20
CA TRP A 88 -6.91 20.21 -2.64
C TRP A 88 -6.07 18.98 -2.95
N LEU A 89 -6.39 17.82 -2.34
CA LEU A 89 -5.70 16.56 -2.56
C LEU A 89 -5.72 16.17 -4.06
N ASP A 90 -6.86 16.36 -4.72
CA ASP A 90 -7.05 16.09 -6.16
C ASP A 90 -6.14 16.93 -7.06
N GLU A 91 -5.87 18.19 -6.69
CA GLU A 91 -4.95 19.03 -7.47
C GLU A 91 -3.49 18.73 -7.12
N LEU A 92 -3.18 18.33 -5.88
CA LEU A 92 -1.83 17.92 -5.48
C LEU A 92 -1.40 16.58 -6.08
N THR A 93 -2.34 15.66 -6.37
CA THR A 93 -2.04 14.40 -7.08
C THR A 93 -1.40 14.65 -8.45
N ARG A 94 -1.66 15.83 -9.06
CA ARG A 94 -1.03 16.25 -10.32
C ARG A 94 0.47 16.52 -10.19
N LEU A 95 1.04 16.64 -8.98
CA LEU A 95 2.51 16.70 -8.78
C LEU A 95 3.20 15.40 -9.19
N GLN A 96 2.45 14.32 -9.41
CA GLN A 96 2.97 13.01 -9.78
C GLN A 96 3.07 12.84 -11.32
N ASP A 97 2.35 13.65 -12.10
CA ASP A 97 2.22 13.49 -13.56
C ASP A 97 2.95 14.61 -14.34
N ASP A 98 3.74 14.21 -15.35
CA ASP A 98 4.34 15.04 -16.41
C ASP A 98 5.11 16.29 -15.95
N LEU A 99 6.23 16.07 -15.26
CA LEU A 99 7.21 17.12 -15.00
C LEU A 99 8.12 17.32 -16.23
N PRO A 100 8.61 18.55 -16.49
CA PRO A 100 9.51 18.79 -17.61
C PRO A 100 10.82 18.02 -17.43
N SER A 101 11.33 17.44 -18.52
CA SER A 101 12.66 16.84 -18.58
C SER A 101 13.76 17.89 -18.39
N PHE A 102 14.93 17.44 -17.94
CA PHE A 102 16.14 18.26 -17.96
C PHE A 102 16.94 17.99 -19.23
N ASP A 103 17.98 18.80 -19.43
CA ASP A 103 18.84 18.75 -20.62
C ASP A 103 19.38 17.33 -20.89
N HIS A 104 19.27 16.90 -22.15
CA HIS A 104 19.67 15.57 -22.57
C HIS A 104 21.19 15.34 -22.41
N GLY A 105 22.01 16.34 -22.74
CA GLY A 105 23.46 16.24 -22.62
C GLY A 105 23.92 16.03 -21.18
N ILE A 106 23.27 16.70 -20.22
CA ILE A 106 23.54 16.48 -18.78
C ILE A 106 23.18 15.05 -18.37
N ALA A 107 22.10 14.48 -18.94
CA ALA A 107 21.69 13.10 -18.63
C ALA A 107 22.71 12.09 -19.18
N LEU A 108 23.16 12.26 -20.43
CA LEU A 108 24.19 11.41 -21.04
C LEU A 108 25.48 11.47 -20.21
N GLN A 109 25.95 12.68 -19.90
CA GLN A 109 27.14 12.87 -19.06
C GLN A 109 26.98 12.16 -17.70
N THR A 110 25.81 12.26 -17.06
CA THR A 110 25.55 11.57 -15.79
C THR A 110 25.63 10.05 -15.93
N ILE A 111 25.13 9.49 -17.03
CA ILE A 111 25.21 8.05 -17.30
C ILE A 111 26.66 7.62 -17.49
N GLU A 112 27.42 8.33 -18.32
CA GLU A 112 28.82 8.00 -18.63
C GLU A 112 29.73 8.12 -17.42
N GLU A 113 29.53 9.16 -16.59
CA GLU A 113 30.26 9.36 -15.34
C GLU A 113 30.01 8.21 -14.35
N GLU A 114 28.76 7.77 -14.21
CA GLU A 114 28.38 6.76 -13.24
C GLU A 114 28.76 5.35 -13.67
N LEU A 115 28.61 5.04 -14.96
CA LEU A 115 28.90 3.72 -15.52
C LEU A 115 30.35 3.61 -16.04
N SER A 116 31.10 4.72 -16.02
CA SER A 116 32.52 4.79 -16.41
C SER A 116 32.80 4.31 -17.84
N ALA A 117 31.85 4.50 -18.76
CA ALA A 117 31.95 4.13 -20.16
C ALA A 117 31.05 5.03 -21.02
N PRO A 118 31.38 5.24 -22.32
CA PRO A 118 30.54 6.03 -23.22
C PRO A 118 29.23 5.31 -23.56
N ILE A 119 28.18 6.09 -23.87
CA ILE A 119 26.83 5.56 -24.15
C ILE A 119 26.83 4.52 -25.27
N GLU A 120 27.66 4.72 -26.29
CA GLU A 120 27.74 3.84 -27.47
C GLU A 120 28.36 2.46 -27.15
N GLU A 121 29.11 2.35 -26.05
CA GLU A 121 29.63 1.07 -25.55
C GLU A 121 28.63 0.37 -24.61
N LEU A 122 27.81 1.16 -23.91
CA LEU A 122 26.85 0.68 -22.92
C LEU A 122 25.54 0.18 -23.55
N PHE A 123 25.10 0.83 -24.64
CA PHE A 123 23.82 0.57 -25.29
C PHE A 123 24.00 0.44 -26.80
N GLU A 124 23.31 -0.54 -27.39
CA GLU A 124 23.23 -0.68 -28.85
C GLU A 124 22.40 0.46 -29.48
N GLU A 125 21.40 0.95 -28.74
CA GLU A 125 20.55 2.06 -29.16
C GLU A 125 20.12 2.88 -27.94
N PHE A 126 20.37 4.19 -27.99
CA PHE A 126 19.94 5.14 -26.96
C PHE A 126 19.20 6.31 -27.64
N PRO A 127 18.00 6.70 -27.16
CA PRO A 127 17.19 7.70 -27.83
C PRO A 127 17.66 9.14 -27.52
N GLU A 128 17.42 10.07 -28.46
CA GLU A 128 17.78 11.50 -28.33
C GLU A 128 16.92 12.26 -27.31
N SER A 129 15.84 11.66 -26.80
CA SER A 129 14.95 12.28 -25.81
C SER A 129 14.38 11.25 -24.83
N PRO A 130 14.09 11.67 -23.58
CA PRO A 130 13.48 10.78 -22.59
C PRO A 130 12.03 10.47 -22.95
N ILE A 131 11.57 9.26 -22.61
CA ILE A 131 10.17 8.85 -22.80
C ILE A 131 9.25 9.39 -21.69
N ALA A 132 9.82 9.64 -20.52
CA ALA A 132 9.10 10.17 -19.37
C ALA A 132 10.03 10.96 -18.46
N ALA A 133 9.47 11.91 -17.71
CA ALA A 133 10.19 12.64 -16.67
C ALA A 133 9.36 12.67 -15.37
N ALA A 134 10.06 12.52 -14.26
CA ALA A 134 9.51 12.42 -12.92
C ALA A 134 10.14 13.47 -11.99
N SER A 135 9.78 13.41 -10.71
CA SER A 135 10.21 14.37 -9.69
C SER A 135 11.71 14.32 -9.43
N LEU A 136 12.29 13.11 -9.36
CA LEU A 136 13.72 12.91 -9.04
C LEU A 136 14.60 12.63 -10.26
N GLY A 137 14.03 12.32 -11.43
CA GLY A 137 14.79 11.91 -12.60
C GLY A 137 13.97 11.89 -13.89
N GLN A 138 14.56 11.33 -14.95
CA GLN A 138 13.88 11.05 -16.21
C GLN A 138 14.25 9.66 -16.73
N VAL A 139 13.39 9.08 -17.55
CA VAL A 139 13.50 7.70 -18.02
C VAL A 139 13.69 7.68 -19.53
N TYR A 140 14.63 6.87 -19.98
CA TYR A 140 14.88 6.57 -21.39
C TYR A 140 14.50 5.12 -21.70
N LYS A 141 14.00 4.87 -22.91
CA LYS A 141 13.82 3.52 -23.44
C LYS A 141 15.01 3.22 -24.35
N ALA A 142 15.94 2.41 -23.87
CA ALA A 142 17.17 2.07 -24.59
C ALA A 142 17.23 0.57 -24.90
N ARG A 143 18.20 0.16 -25.72
CA ARG A 143 18.40 -1.24 -26.11
C ARG A 143 19.83 -1.67 -25.82
N VAL A 144 19.98 -2.76 -25.07
CA VAL A 144 21.30 -3.29 -24.68
C VAL A 144 21.78 -4.39 -25.62
N ALA A 145 20.86 -5.09 -26.27
CA ALA A 145 21.14 -6.16 -27.22
C ALA A 145 19.93 -6.37 -28.14
N PRO A 146 20.03 -7.22 -29.19
CA PRO A 146 18.89 -7.57 -30.02
C PRO A 146 17.74 -8.13 -29.17
N GLN A 147 16.56 -7.50 -29.29
CA GLN A 147 15.34 -7.78 -28.51
C GLN A 147 15.41 -7.55 -26.99
N LYS A 148 16.49 -6.95 -26.46
CA LYS A 148 16.59 -6.59 -25.04
C LYS A 148 16.41 -5.09 -24.85
N TRP A 149 15.16 -4.69 -24.63
CA TRP A 149 14.80 -3.32 -24.28
C TRP A 149 14.91 -3.10 -22.78
N VAL A 150 15.40 -1.93 -22.39
CA VAL A 150 15.57 -1.51 -20.99
C VAL A 150 14.98 -0.12 -20.76
N ALA A 151 14.55 0.12 -19.52
CA ALA A 151 14.25 1.44 -19.01
C ALA A 151 15.47 1.96 -18.24
N VAL A 152 16.04 3.09 -18.66
CA VAL A 152 17.20 3.74 -18.01
C VAL A 152 16.71 4.99 -17.31
N LYS A 153 16.58 4.94 -15.97
CA LYS A 153 16.19 6.05 -15.11
C LYS A 153 17.44 6.81 -14.69
N VAL A 154 17.49 8.11 -14.98
CA VAL A 154 18.63 9.00 -14.68
C VAL A 154 18.19 10.11 -13.75
N GLN A 155 18.93 10.29 -12.67
CA GLN A 155 18.63 11.30 -11.66
C GLN A 155 18.82 12.73 -12.19
N ARG A 156 18.01 13.67 -11.70
CA ARG A 156 18.19 15.11 -11.97
C ARG A 156 19.56 15.60 -11.46
N PRO A 157 20.20 16.56 -12.16
CA PRO A 157 21.51 17.05 -11.76
C PRO A 157 21.48 17.73 -10.39
N ASN A 158 22.54 17.54 -9.61
CA ASN A 158 22.76 18.15 -8.29
C ASN A 158 21.66 17.86 -7.25
N LEU A 159 20.90 16.78 -7.40
CA LEU A 159 19.74 16.50 -6.55
C LEU A 159 20.10 16.40 -5.06
N THR A 160 21.16 15.66 -4.70
CA THR A 160 21.63 15.54 -3.31
C THR A 160 21.94 16.90 -2.68
N PHE A 161 22.55 17.82 -3.43
CA PHE A 161 22.85 19.17 -2.96
C PHE A 161 21.57 19.97 -2.71
N ILE A 162 20.63 19.92 -3.66
CA ILE A 162 19.34 20.63 -3.58
C ILE A 162 18.55 20.13 -2.37
N LEU A 163 18.41 18.81 -2.22
CA LEU A 163 17.65 18.20 -1.13
C LEU A 163 18.30 18.45 0.22
N ARG A 164 19.63 18.33 0.34
CA ARG A 164 20.35 18.66 1.59
C ARG A 164 20.05 20.08 2.04
N ARG A 165 20.21 21.06 1.14
CA ARG A 165 19.96 22.47 1.45
C ARG A 165 18.51 22.67 1.85
N ASP A 166 17.58 22.23 1.01
CA ASP A 166 16.16 22.55 1.19
C ASP A 166 15.58 21.83 2.42
N MET A 167 16.00 20.61 2.74
CA MET A 167 15.56 19.90 3.95
C MET A 167 15.97 20.60 5.24
N VAL A 168 17.21 21.10 5.33
CA VAL A 168 17.65 21.88 6.49
C VAL A 168 16.81 23.14 6.67
N LEU A 169 16.50 23.82 5.54
CA LEU A 169 15.68 25.03 5.56
C LEU A 169 14.23 24.75 5.93
N ILE A 170 13.62 23.73 5.34
CA ILE A 170 12.25 23.28 5.65
C ILE A 170 12.15 22.94 7.13
N ARG A 171 13.08 22.16 7.67
CA ARG A 171 13.09 21.80 9.09
C ARG A 171 13.21 23.03 9.98
N SER A 172 14.16 23.92 9.70
CA SER A 172 14.41 25.11 10.52
C SER A 172 13.22 26.07 10.52
N LEU A 173 12.63 26.34 9.35
CA LEU A 173 11.45 27.18 9.21
C LEU A 173 10.22 26.53 9.87
N SER A 174 10.04 25.23 9.71
CA SER A 174 8.89 24.53 10.28
C SER A 174 8.93 24.51 11.80
N VAL A 175 10.09 24.27 12.42
CA VAL A 175 10.24 24.35 13.89
C VAL A 175 10.00 25.78 14.40
N LEU A 176 10.47 26.79 13.66
CA LEU A 176 10.25 28.19 14.02
C LEU A 176 8.76 28.58 13.99
N VAL A 177 8.02 28.07 13.01
CA VAL A 177 6.60 28.39 12.79
C VAL A 177 5.67 27.45 13.57
N ALA A 178 6.13 26.28 14.00
CA ALA A 178 5.33 25.27 14.69
C ALA A 178 4.47 25.83 15.85
N PRO A 179 4.97 26.72 16.74
CA PRO A 179 4.16 27.27 17.83
C PRO A 179 2.97 28.14 17.39
N LEU A 180 2.97 28.60 16.13
CA LEU A 180 1.93 29.45 15.55
C LEU A 180 0.87 28.64 14.78
N LEU A 181 1.11 27.34 14.56
CA LEU A 181 0.24 26.48 13.78
C LEU A 181 -0.73 25.73 14.72
N PRO A 182 -2.03 25.66 14.40
CA PRO A 182 -3.01 24.89 15.17
C PRO A 182 -2.91 23.38 14.85
N LEU A 183 -1.72 22.81 14.96
CA LEU A 183 -1.43 21.42 14.59
C LEU A 183 -1.34 20.55 15.84
N ASN A 184 -2.30 19.64 16.01
CA ASN A 184 -2.28 18.65 17.09
C ASN A 184 -1.56 17.36 16.64
N LEU A 185 -0.26 17.46 16.37
CA LEU A 185 0.50 16.40 15.70
C LEU A 185 0.89 15.23 16.60
N GLY A 186 0.76 15.33 17.92
CA GLY A 186 1.20 14.30 18.89
C GLY A 186 2.72 14.08 18.97
N PHE A 187 3.48 14.45 17.94
CA PHE A 187 4.94 14.42 17.80
C PHE A 187 5.49 15.80 17.47
N GLY A 188 6.80 16.00 17.67
CA GLY A 188 7.47 17.22 17.25
C GLY A 188 7.50 17.33 15.72
N LEU A 189 7.03 18.43 15.14
CA LEU A 189 7.07 18.67 13.68
C LEU A 189 8.48 18.48 13.08
N GLY A 190 9.52 18.75 13.87
CA GLY A 190 10.91 18.48 13.46
C GLY A 190 11.23 17.00 13.24
N GLU A 191 10.69 16.09 14.06
CA GLU A 191 10.92 14.64 13.96
C GLU A 191 10.27 14.08 12.69
N ILE A 192 9.04 14.50 12.40
CA ILE A 192 8.34 14.14 11.16
C ILE A 192 9.14 14.57 9.92
N ILE A 193 9.73 15.76 9.97
CA ILE A 193 10.56 16.26 8.88
C ILE A 193 11.87 15.47 8.77
N ASP A 194 12.45 15.03 9.89
CA ASP A 194 13.67 14.22 9.89
C ASP A 194 13.43 12.81 9.31
N GLU A 195 12.29 12.20 9.64
CA GLU A 195 11.84 10.93 9.07
C GLU A 195 11.61 11.05 7.57
N PHE A 196 10.85 12.09 7.15
CA PHE A 196 10.67 12.40 5.74
C PHE A 196 11.99 12.66 5.01
N GLY A 197 12.92 13.39 5.64
CA GLY A 197 14.26 13.62 5.12
C GLY A 197 15.04 12.33 4.92
N SER A 198 14.99 11.41 5.89
CA SER A 198 15.66 10.12 5.81
C SER A 198 15.12 9.27 4.65
N SER A 199 13.79 9.13 4.57
CA SER A 199 13.12 8.41 3.47
C SER A 199 13.42 9.03 2.10
N LEU A 200 13.40 10.36 2.00
CA LEU A 200 13.70 11.06 0.75
C LEU A 200 15.16 10.85 0.29
N PHE A 201 16.10 10.74 1.23
CA PHE A 201 17.50 10.46 0.91
C PHE A 201 17.74 9.00 0.52
N GLU A 202 16.92 8.07 1.00
CA GLU A 202 16.89 6.68 0.51
C GLU A 202 16.32 6.61 -0.92
N GLU A 203 15.28 7.41 -1.22
CA GLU A 203 14.65 7.44 -2.55
C GLU A 203 15.59 7.96 -3.67
N ILE A 204 16.57 8.81 -3.33
CA ILE A 204 17.55 9.30 -4.31
C ILE A 204 18.74 8.35 -4.49
N ASP A 205 18.87 7.30 -3.69
CA ASP A 205 19.88 6.27 -3.89
C ASP A 205 19.27 5.13 -4.72
N TYR A 206 19.54 5.15 -6.03
CA TYR A 206 18.99 4.14 -6.94
C TYR A 206 19.53 2.72 -6.69
N CYS A 207 20.59 2.55 -5.89
CA CYS A 207 20.97 1.23 -5.40
C CYS A 207 19.93 0.66 -4.42
N CYS A 208 19.34 1.50 -3.56
CA CYS A 208 18.25 1.10 -2.68
C CYS A 208 17.01 0.70 -3.48
N GLU A 209 16.65 1.48 -4.51
CA GLU A 209 15.53 1.14 -5.41
C GLU A 209 15.78 -0.17 -6.17
N ALA A 210 17.01 -0.40 -6.66
CA ALA A 210 17.41 -1.66 -7.27
C ALA A 210 17.25 -2.87 -6.33
N ASP A 211 17.72 -2.74 -5.10
CA ASP A 211 17.63 -3.82 -4.10
C ASP A 211 16.18 -4.09 -3.68
N ASN A 212 15.38 -3.03 -3.52
CA ASN A 212 13.93 -3.11 -3.30
C ASN A 212 13.23 -3.87 -4.45
N CYS A 213 13.54 -3.54 -5.70
CA CYS A 213 13.00 -4.20 -6.88
C CYS A 213 13.33 -5.69 -6.89
N LYS A 214 14.60 -6.06 -6.66
CA LYS A 214 15.03 -7.46 -6.57
C LYS A 214 14.37 -8.20 -5.41
N HIS A 215 14.22 -7.55 -4.26
CA HIS A 215 13.56 -8.16 -3.11
C HIS A 215 12.09 -8.44 -3.41
N PHE A 216 11.37 -7.45 -3.97
CA PHE A 216 9.99 -7.58 -4.38
C PHE A 216 9.79 -8.66 -5.45
N SER A 217 10.70 -8.74 -6.43
CA SER A 217 10.72 -9.81 -7.44
C SER A 217 10.81 -11.20 -6.80
N ARG A 218 11.66 -11.40 -5.78
CA ARG A 218 11.77 -12.69 -5.06
C ARG A 218 10.49 -13.04 -4.31
N LEU A 219 9.82 -12.07 -3.68
CA LEU A 219 8.57 -12.29 -2.96
C LEU A 219 7.43 -12.75 -3.89
N PHE A 220 7.39 -12.19 -5.11
CA PHE A 220 6.37 -12.51 -6.11
C PHE A 220 6.77 -13.59 -7.12
N ALA A 221 7.94 -14.22 -6.97
CA ALA A 221 8.46 -15.20 -7.94
C ALA A 221 7.50 -16.38 -8.23
N GLY A 222 6.63 -16.72 -7.27
CA GLY A 222 5.61 -17.77 -7.42
C GLY A 222 4.26 -17.30 -7.98
N ASN A 223 4.07 -16.00 -8.24
CA ASN A 223 2.81 -15.44 -8.68
C ASN A 223 2.85 -15.07 -10.18
N PRO A 224 2.24 -15.88 -11.08
CA PRO A 224 2.26 -15.62 -12.51
C PRO A 224 1.43 -14.40 -12.94
N ALA A 225 0.56 -13.87 -12.07
CA ALA A 225 -0.25 -12.68 -12.35
C ALA A 225 0.51 -11.36 -12.10
N VAL A 226 1.69 -11.40 -11.50
CA VAL A 226 2.48 -10.21 -11.15
C VAL A 226 3.85 -10.26 -11.83
N THR A 227 4.21 -9.19 -12.54
CA THR A 227 5.55 -9.04 -13.15
C THR A 227 6.32 -7.90 -12.53
N ILE A 228 7.59 -8.16 -12.26
CA ILE A 228 8.56 -7.20 -11.74
C ILE A 228 9.69 -7.14 -12.76
N PRO A 229 10.17 -5.97 -13.18
CA PRO A 229 11.27 -5.89 -14.12
C PRO A 229 12.58 -6.37 -13.50
N ASP A 230 13.44 -6.97 -14.32
CA ASP A 230 14.78 -7.38 -13.91
C ASP A 230 15.71 -6.17 -13.82
N VAL A 231 16.53 -6.10 -12.77
CA VAL A 231 17.54 -5.05 -12.61
C VAL A 231 18.82 -5.45 -13.32
N TYR A 232 19.38 -4.52 -14.11
CA TYR A 232 20.67 -4.68 -14.78
C TYR A 232 21.76 -4.05 -13.91
N ASP A 233 22.36 -4.84 -13.03
CA ASP A 233 23.35 -4.37 -12.05
C ASP A 233 24.56 -3.69 -12.71
N GLU A 234 25.03 -4.23 -13.83
CA GLU A 234 26.16 -3.68 -14.59
C GLU A 234 25.86 -2.32 -15.23
N LEU A 235 24.57 -1.98 -15.39
CA LEU A 235 24.09 -0.73 -15.96
C LEU A 235 23.36 0.12 -14.92
N SER A 236 23.60 -0.14 -13.63
CA SER A 236 22.98 0.57 -12.52
C SER A 236 24.03 1.08 -11.55
N SER A 237 23.73 2.21 -10.94
CA SER A 237 24.58 2.94 -10.01
C SER A 237 23.72 3.73 -9.03
N ARG A 238 24.30 4.70 -8.31
CA ARG A 238 23.53 5.55 -7.39
C ARG A 238 22.65 6.57 -8.10
N ARG A 239 23.06 7.06 -9.28
CA ARG A 239 22.31 8.08 -10.06
C ARG A 239 21.68 7.55 -11.34
N VAL A 240 21.92 6.27 -11.68
CA VAL A 240 21.37 5.60 -12.86
C VAL A 240 20.78 4.26 -12.44
N LEU A 241 19.54 3.96 -12.82
CA LEU A 241 18.91 2.66 -12.61
C LEU A 241 18.46 2.10 -13.95
N THR A 242 18.93 0.91 -14.30
CA THR A 242 18.53 0.23 -15.52
C THR A 242 17.74 -1.03 -15.18
N THR A 243 16.51 -1.11 -15.72
CA THR A 243 15.64 -2.28 -15.55
C THR A 243 15.12 -2.79 -16.89
N SER A 244 14.64 -4.04 -16.95
CA SER A 244 14.01 -4.57 -18.15
C SER A 244 12.79 -3.73 -18.54
N TRP A 245 12.62 -3.46 -19.83
CA TRP A 245 11.47 -2.70 -20.31
C TRP A 245 10.17 -3.49 -20.15
N ILE A 246 9.20 -2.91 -19.45
CA ILE A 246 7.84 -3.44 -19.35
C ILE A 246 6.99 -2.84 -20.46
N GLN A 247 6.61 -3.69 -21.43
CA GLN A 247 5.69 -3.31 -22.50
C GLN A 247 4.24 -3.54 -22.05
N GLY A 248 3.66 -2.56 -21.37
CA GLY A 248 2.29 -2.63 -20.86
C GLY A 248 1.52 -1.33 -21.03
N THR A 249 0.26 -1.36 -20.62
CA THR A 249 -0.66 -0.22 -20.66
C THR A 249 -0.85 0.33 -19.26
N LYS A 250 -0.65 1.65 -19.08
CA LYS A 250 -0.84 2.28 -17.77
C LYS A 250 -2.28 2.05 -17.30
N LEU A 251 -2.46 1.68 -16.04
CA LEU A 251 -3.78 1.41 -15.44
C LEU A 251 -4.65 2.68 -15.25
N ARG A 252 -4.48 3.73 -16.06
CA ARG A 252 -5.16 5.02 -15.87
C ARG A 252 -6.40 5.20 -16.74
N ASP A 253 -6.45 4.57 -17.92
CA ASP A 253 -7.49 4.80 -18.92
C ASP A 253 -8.31 3.52 -19.21
N PRO A 254 -9.57 3.43 -18.75
CA PRO A 254 -10.45 2.30 -19.05
C PRO A 254 -10.69 2.07 -20.55
N GLN A 255 -10.66 3.12 -21.37
CA GLN A 255 -10.87 2.99 -22.82
C GLN A 255 -9.66 2.34 -23.49
N GLU A 256 -8.46 2.68 -23.05
CA GLU A 256 -7.23 2.08 -23.55
C GLU A 256 -7.17 0.57 -23.20
N LEU A 257 -7.52 0.21 -21.96
CA LEU A 257 -7.64 -1.19 -21.54
C LEU A 257 -8.63 -1.97 -22.42
N LYS A 258 -9.82 -1.39 -22.67
CA LYS A 258 -10.84 -1.99 -23.55
C LYS A 258 -10.33 -2.18 -24.98
N SER A 259 -9.63 -1.19 -25.53
CA SER A 259 -9.08 -1.25 -26.88
C SER A 259 -8.07 -2.40 -27.04
N GLN A 260 -7.34 -2.72 -25.96
CA GLN A 260 -6.37 -3.81 -25.91
C GLN A 260 -6.97 -5.13 -25.42
N ARG A 261 -8.29 -5.20 -25.20
CA ARG A 261 -9.01 -6.38 -24.71
C ARG A 261 -8.49 -6.86 -23.34
N LEU A 262 -8.01 -5.93 -22.52
CA LEU A 262 -7.63 -6.16 -21.14
C LEU A 262 -8.88 -6.01 -20.26
N ASP A 263 -9.03 -6.89 -19.28
CA ASP A 263 -10.21 -6.90 -18.41
C ASP A 263 -9.94 -6.16 -17.12
N PRO A 264 -10.59 -4.99 -16.93
CA PRO A 264 -10.37 -4.18 -15.75
C PRO A 264 -10.70 -4.93 -14.45
N ALA A 265 -11.75 -5.74 -14.42
CA ALA A 265 -12.16 -6.45 -13.20
C ALA A 265 -11.08 -7.46 -12.76
N ALA A 266 -10.51 -8.20 -13.72
CA ALA A 266 -9.43 -9.14 -13.45
C ALA A 266 -8.14 -8.42 -12.99
N LEU A 267 -7.80 -7.27 -13.58
CA LEU A 267 -6.65 -6.45 -13.19
C LEU A 267 -6.79 -5.86 -11.78
N ILE A 268 -7.99 -5.34 -11.45
CA ILE A 268 -8.30 -4.83 -10.12
C ILE A 268 -8.20 -5.95 -9.09
N ARG A 269 -8.77 -7.13 -9.40
CA ARG A 269 -8.68 -8.31 -8.53
C ARG A 269 -7.22 -8.68 -8.24
N THR A 270 -6.35 -8.69 -9.26
CA THR A 270 -4.91 -8.89 -9.07
C THR A 270 -4.30 -7.83 -8.16
N GLY A 271 -4.61 -6.54 -8.35
CA GLY A 271 -4.09 -5.45 -7.52
C GLY A 271 -4.52 -5.55 -6.05
N VAL A 272 -5.78 -5.91 -5.79
CA VAL A 272 -6.27 -6.12 -4.42
C VAL A 272 -5.59 -7.32 -3.77
N ILE A 273 -5.52 -8.46 -4.47
CA ILE A 273 -4.89 -9.68 -3.94
C ILE A 273 -3.39 -9.45 -3.72
N SER A 274 -2.66 -8.86 -4.66
CA SER A 274 -1.24 -8.56 -4.50
C SER A 274 -0.99 -7.53 -3.39
N GLY A 275 -1.88 -6.57 -3.18
CA GLY A 275 -1.83 -5.62 -2.06
C GLY A 275 -2.01 -6.32 -0.71
N LEU A 276 -2.96 -7.25 -0.62
CA LEU A 276 -3.14 -8.08 0.58
C LEU A 276 -1.96 -9.03 0.79
N GLN A 277 -1.36 -9.55 -0.30
CA GLN A 277 -0.15 -10.37 -0.23
C GLN A 277 1.01 -9.63 0.44
N GLN A 278 1.24 -8.40 -0.01
CA GLN A 278 2.26 -7.51 0.55
C GLN A 278 2.04 -7.23 2.03
N LEU A 279 0.82 -6.87 2.43
CA LEU A 279 0.50 -6.49 3.80
C LEU A 279 0.42 -7.68 4.75
N LEU A 280 -0.29 -8.74 4.37
CA LEU A 280 -0.69 -9.84 5.25
C LEU A 280 0.19 -11.10 5.12
N GLU A 281 0.96 -11.22 4.03
CA GLU A 281 1.88 -12.33 3.83
C GLU A 281 3.32 -11.91 4.01
N PHE A 282 3.78 -11.00 3.16
CA PHE A 282 5.21 -10.66 3.10
C PHE A 282 5.62 -9.72 4.23
N GLY A 283 4.70 -8.87 4.71
CA GLY A 283 5.05 -7.80 5.62
C GLY A 283 5.96 -6.76 4.97
N TYR A 284 5.97 -6.70 3.64
CA TYR A 284 6.79 -5.81 2.83
C TYR A 284 5.94 -5.33 1.66
N PHE A 285 5.75 -4.02 1.55
CA PHE A 285 4.74 -3.44 0.69
C PHE A 285 5.23 -2.21 -0.08
N HIS A 286 4.61 -2.02 -1.24
CA HIS A 286 4.80 -0.85 -2.07
C HIS A 286 3.97 0.31 -1.51
N ALA A 287 4.62 1.36 -1.01
CA ALA A 287 3.97 2.48 -0.32
C ALA A 287 3.33 3.50 -1.28
N ASP A 288 3.70 3.50 -2.56
CA ASP A 288 3.11 4.40 -3.57
C ASP A 288 2.65 3.72 -4.88
N PRO A 289 1.71 2.76 -4.82
CA PRO A 289 1.27 1.99 -5.99
C PRO A 289 0.25 2.81 -6.82
N HIS A 290 0.61 4.03 -7.20
CA HIS A 290 -0.26 4.90 -7.99
C HIS A 290 -0.37 4.41 -9.45
N PRO A 291 -1.37 4.85 -10.22
CA PRO A 291 -1.62 4.35 -11.59
C PRO A 291 -0.47 4.55 -12.58
N GLY A 292 0.53 5.37 -12.25
CA GLY A 292 1.74 5.56 -13.05
C GLY A 292 2.78 4.46 -12.85
N ASN A 293 2.72 3.75 -11.72
CA ASN A 293 3.65 2.68 -11.32
C ASN A 293 3.10 1.28 -11.59
N LEU A 294 1.88 1.18 -12.15
CA LEU A 294 1.23 -0.09 -12.45
C LEU A 294 0.83 -0.18 -13.92
N PHE A 295 1.25 -1.26 -14.55
CA PHE A 295 1.01 -1.55 -15.96
C PHE A 295 0.19 -2.82 -16.12
N ALA A 296 -0.88 -2.74 -16.91
CA ALA A 296 -1.64 -3.90 -17.34
C ALA A 296 -0.90 -4.59 -18.50
N LEU A 297 -0.70 -5.90 -18.36
CA LEU A 297 -0.12 -6.75 -19.38
C LEU A 297 -1.18 -7.67 -20.00
N PRO A 298 -1.01 -8.09 -21.26
CA PRO A 298 -1.85 -9.12 -21.86
C PRO A 298 -1.70 -10.46 -21.15
N GLY A 299 -2.81 -11.19 -21.03
CA GLY A 299 -2.84 -12.51 -20.40
C GLY A 299 -3.59 -12.53 -19.07
N ARG A 300 -3.86 -13.73 -18.59
CA ARG A 300 -4.52 -14.00 -17.30
C ARG A 300 -3.99 -15.28 -16.70
N SER A 301 -4.09 -15.38 -15.39
CA SER A 301 -3.84 -16.60 -14.61
C SER A 301 -5.10 -16.93 -13.83
N GLY A 302 -5.97 -17.79 -14.39
CA GLY A 302 -7.30 -18.02 -13.84
C GLY A 302 -8.18 -16.76 -13.91
N ASP A 303 -8.68 -16.31 -12.76
CA ASP A 303 -9.48 -15.09 -12.59
C ASP A 303 -8.63 -13.81 -12.46
N LEU A 304 -7.30 -13.95 -12.37
CA LEU A 304 -6.36 -12.85 -12.17
C LEU A 304 -5.89 -12.27 -13.51
N GLY A 305 -5.97 -10.94 -13.64
CA GLY A 305 -5.35 -10.19 -14.72
C GLY A 305 -3.83 -10.06 -14.50
N HIS A 306 -3.07 -9.80 -15.55
CA HIS A 306 -1.62 -9.66 -15.43
C HIS A 306 -1.23 -8.20 -15.17
N VAL A 307 -0.63 -7.93 -14.01
CA VAL A 307 -0.18 -6.59 -13.58
C VAL A 307 1.34 -6.58 -13.43
N ALA A 308 1.99 -5.51 -13.91
CA ALA A 308 3.39 -5.25 -13.67
C ALA A 308 3.59 -4.03 -12.77
N TYR A 309 4.50 -4.17 -11.81
CA TYR A 309 4.95 -3.08 -10.93
C TYR A 309 6.22 -2.45 -11.49
N VAL A 310 6.28 -1.12 -11.50
CA VAL A 310 7.49 -0.36 -11.79
C VAL A 310 7.66 0.74 -10.75
N ASP A 311 8.88 1.25 -10.62
CA ASP A 311 9.32 2.13 -9.54
C ASP A 311 9.25 1.42 -8.18
N PHE A 312 10.38 1.35 -7.49
CA PHE A 312 10.48 0.72 -6.16
C PHE A 312 11.16 1.67 -5.17
N GLY A 313 11.06 2.98 -5.43
CA GLY A 313 11.66 4.02 -4.61
C GLY A 313 10.97 4.18 -3.26
N MET A 314 9.71 3.77 -3.14
CA MET A 314 8.92 3.84 -1.91
C MET A 314 8.43 2.46 -1.49
N MET A 315 9.26 1.74 -0.75
CA MET A 315 8.93 0.46 -0.12
C MET A 315 9.06 0.57 1.40
N ASP A 316 8.22 -0.14 2.12
CA ASP A 316 8.31 -0.20 3.58
C ASP A 316 7.88 -1.58 4.09
N SER A 317 8.14 -1.84 5.36
CA SER A 317 7.86 -3.09 6.04
C SER A 317 6.92 -2.88 7.22
N ILE A 318 6.12 -3.91 7.51
CA ILE A 318 5.27 -3.97 8.68
C ILE A 318 5.78 -5.10 9.58
N SER A 319 5.77 -4.87 10.90
CA SER A 319 6.19 -5.89 11.85
C SER A 319 5.27 -7.11 11.79
N ASP A 320 5.80 -8.30 12.08
CA ASP A 320 4.98 -9.52 12.15
C ASP A 320 3.81 -9.37 13.14
N GLN A 321 4.03 -8.69 14.26
CA GLN A 321 3.01 -8.44 15.27
C GLN A 321 1.87 -7.56 14.74
N ASP A 322 2.20 -6.47 14.04
CA ASP A 322 1.19 -5.61 13.43
C ASP A 322 0.46 -6.34 12.30
N ARG A 323 1.17 -7.13 11.48
CA ARG A 323 0.58 -7.96 10.42
C ARG A 323 -0.48 -8.93 10.96
N LEU A 324 -0.16 -9.59 12.06
CA LEU A 324 -1.10 -10.51 12.75
C LEU A 324 -2.27 -9.76 13.37
N THR A 325 -2.01 -8.58 13.93
CA THR A 325 -3.06 -7.74 14.52
C THR A 325 -4.00 -7.21 13.42
N LEU A 326 -3.49 -6.78 12.27
CA LEU A 326 -4.30 -6.40 11.11
C LEU A 326 -5.14 -7.57 10.58
N THR A 327 -4.54 -8.76 10.48
CA THR A 327 -5.27 -9.96 10.07
C THR A 327 -6.41 -10.27 11.04
N GLY A 328 -6.14 -10.21 12.35
CA GLY A 328 -7.16 -10.37 13.39
C GLY A 328 -8.25 -9.30 13.33
N ALA A 329 -7.86 -8.04 13.13
CA ALA A 329 -8.80 -6.91 13.05
C ALA A 329 -9.79 -7.07 11.89
N VAL A 330 -9.33 -7.54 10.73
CA VAL A 330 -10.22 -7.86 9.60
C VAL A 330 -11.24 -8.92 10.02
N VAL A 331 -10.78 -10.01 10.65
CA VAL A 331 -11.67 -11.09 11.10
C VAL A 331 -12.66 -10.65 12.17
N HIS A 332 -12.23 -9.84 13.15
CA HIS A 332 -13.12 -9.27 14.17
C HIS A 332 -14.17 -8.35 13.56
N LEU A 333 -13.77 -7.50 12.60
CA LEU A 333 -14.69 -6.61 11.88
C LEU A 333 -15.80 -7.38 11.18
N ILE A 334 -15.43 -8.47 10.51
CA ILE A 334 -16.35 -9.36 9.80
C ILE A 334 -17.32 -10.07 10.76
N ASN A 335 -16.83 -10.53 11.90
CA ASN A 335 -17.65 -11.19 12.91
C ASN A 335 -18.49 -10.21 13.74
N HIS A 336 -18.50 -8.91 13.39
CA HIS A 336 -19.16 -7.84 14.14
C HIS A 336 -18.67 -7.72 15.59
N GLU A 337 -17.40 -8.04 15.85
CA GLU A 337 -16.78 -7.98 17.17
C GLU A 337 -16.17 -6.60 17.42
N PHE A 338 -17.00 -5.56 17.52
CA PHE A 338 -16.55 -4.17 17.62
C PHE A 338 -15.70 -3.88 18.88
N ASP A 339 -15.92 -4.61 19.97
CA ASP A 339 -15.05 -4.57 21.16
C ASP A 339 -13.61 -4.99 20.81
N ALA A 340 -13.47 -6.07 20.04
CA ALA A 340 -12.18 -6.60 19.63
C ALA A 340 -11.52 -5.70 18.57
N VAL A 341 -12.30 -5.13 17.65
CA VAL A 341 -11.82 -4.13 16.67
C VAL A 341 -11.26 -2.89 17.39
N ALA A 342 -11.96 -2.37 18.41
CA ALA A 342 -11.47 -1.24 19.20
C ALA A 342 -10.15 -1.57 19.92
N SER A 343 -10.04 -2.78 20.50
CA SER A 343 -8.80 -3.27 21.11
C SER A 343 -7.66 -3.40 20.09
N ASP A 344 -7.95 -3.82 18.87
CA ASP A 344 -6.92 -3.94 17.82
C ASP A 344 -6.45 -2.57 17.34
N PHE A 345 -7.34 -1.58 17.18
CA PHE A 345 -6.94 -0.20 16.93
C PHE A 345 -6.01 0.35 18.02
N GLN A 346 -6.25 -0.02 19.28
CA GLN A 346 -5.36 0.34 20.39
C GLN A 346 -3.99 -0.35 20.30
N LYS A 347 -3.95 -1.67 20.01
CA LYS A 347 -2.69 -2.42 19.83
C LYS A 347 -1.85 -1.90 18.66
N LEU A 348 -2.51 -1.51 17.57
CA LEU A 348 -1.87 -0.92 16.39
C LEU A 348 -1.39 0.52 16.64
N GLY A 349 -1.83 1.14 17.75
CA GLY A 349 -1.45 2.49 18.15
C GLY A 349 -2.31 3.60 17.52
N PHE A 350 -3.46 3.24 16.92
CA PHE A 350 -4.42 4.22 16.45
C PHE A 350 -5.18 4.90 17.59
N LEU A 351 -5.29 4.22 18.73
CA LEU A 351 -5.85 4.73 19.98
C LEU A 351 -4.77 4.71 21.07
N ALA A 352 -4.87 5.63 22.02
CA ALA A 352 -3.95 5.64 23.16
C ALA A 352 -4.13 4.37 24.02
N PRO A 353 -3.06 3.83 24.65
CA PRO A 353 -3.15 2.62 25.48
C PRO A 353 -4.09 2.74 26.68
N ASP A 354 -4.45 3.96 27.07
CA ASP A 354 -5.35 4.31 28.17
C ASP A 354 -6.68 4.93 27.69
N ALA A 355 -6.93 4.96 26.37
CA ALA A 355 -8.17 5.48 25.81
C ALA A 355 -9.38 4.66 26.29
N ASP A 356 -10.45 5.33 26.72
CA ASP A 356 -11.73 4.68 27.00
C ASP A 356 -12.39 4.26 25.69
N LEU A 357 -12.56 2.94 25.51
CA LEU A 357 -13.14 2.34 24.32
C LEU A 357 -14.67 2.35 24.33
N THR A 358 -15.29 2.52 25.51
CA THR A 358 -16.75 2.47 25.71
C THR A 358 -17.53 3.40 24.76
N PRO A 359 -17.13 4.68 24.55
CA PRO A 359 -17.82 5.56 23.62
C PRO A 359 -17.42 5.35 22.15
N ILE A 360 -16.33 4.62 21.87
CA ILE A 360 -15.79 4.38 20.53
C ILE A 360 -16.46 3.17 19.88
N ILE A 361 -16.75 2.12 20.66
CA ILE A 361 -17.36 0.87 20.16
C ILE A 361 -18.68 1.13 19.40
N PRO A 362 -19.66 1.91 19.91
CA PRO A 362 -20.88 2.21 19.17
C PRO A 362 -20.64 3.02 17.90
N ALA A 363 -19.61 3.88 17.88
CA ALA A 363 -19.26 4.65 16.68
C ALA A 363 -18.64 3.76 15.61
N LEU A 364 -17.77 2.80 15.99
CA LEU A 364 -17.27 1.78 15.07
C LEU A 364 -18.41 0.91 14.52
N GLU A 365 -19.37 0.54 15.36
CA GLU A 365 -20.57 -0.20 14.93
C GLU A 365 -21.44 0.60 13.95
N ASP A 366 -21.63 1.91 14.15
CA ASP A 366 -22.37 2.75 13.20
C ASP A 366 -21.64 2.89 11.84
N VAL A 367 -20.31 3.03 11.87
CA VAL A 367 -19.48 3.18 10.67
C VAL A 367 -19.44 1.86 9.87
N PHE A 368 -19.23 0.73 10.56
CA PHE A 368 -18.96 -0.55 9.92
C PHE A 368 -20.14 -1.53 9.96
N GLY A 369 -20.93 -1.54 11.04
CA GLY A 369 -22.02 -2.50 11.29
C GLY A 369 -23.25 -2.32 10.39
N GLY A 370 -23.61 -1.07 10.06
CA GLY A 370 -24.72 -0.79 9.13
C GLY A 370 -24.46 -1.21 7.67
N SER A 371 -23.24 -1.65 7.34
CA SER A 371 -22.79 -1.93 5.97
C SER A 371 -22.45 -3.42 5.72
N LEU A 372 -22.46 -4.26 6.76
CA LEU A 372 -22.19 -5.71 6.68
C LEU A 372 -23.46 -6.57 6.70
N GLY A 373 -24.59 -6.03 7.21
CA GLY A 373 -25.85 -6.77 7.43
C GLY A 373 -26.76 -6.91 6.20
N ASP A 374 -26.69 -5.97 5.26
CA ASP A 374 -27.28 -6.15 3.94
C ASP A 374 -26.25 -6.90 3.08
N SER A 375 -26.70 -7.87 2.28
CA SER A 375 -25.87 -8.72 1.40
C SER A 375 -24.57 -8.03 1.01
N VAL A 376 -23.41 -8.70 1.15
CA VAL A 376 -22.05 -8.24 0.77
C VAL A 376 -22.01 -7.46 -0.57
N GLY A 377 -23.03 -7.65 -1.41
CA GLY A 377 -23.74 -6.71 -2.30
C GLY A 377 -23.61 -5.18 -2.13
N SER A 378 -23.93 -4.59 -0.98
CA SER A 378 -24.24 -3.15 -0.83
C SER A 378 -23.10 -2.28 -0.28
N PHE A 379 -21.86 -2.76 -0.38
CA PHE A 379 -20.68 -2.16 0.24
C PHE A 379 -20.21 -0.86 -0.47
N ASN A 380 -20.58 0.33 0.03
CA ASN A 380 -20.08 1.61 -0.48
C ASN A 380 -18.91 2.13 0.37
N PHE A 381 -17.68 1.74 0.00
CA PHE A 381 -16.46 2.04 0.76
C PHE A 381 -16.21 3.54 0.91
N LYS A 382 -16.56 4.37 -0.08
CA LYS A 382 -16.42 5.84 0.01
C LYS A 382 -17.22 6.42 1.18
N ALA A 383 -18.44 5.92 1.42
CA ALA A 383 -19.26 6.36 2.54
C ALA A 383 -18.63 5.96 3.88
N ILE A 384 -18.00 4.79 3.96
CA ILE A 384 -17.29 4.32 5.16
C ILE A 384 -16.03 5.14 5.40
N THR A 385 -15.21 5.38 4.38
CA THR A 385 -14.02 6.23 4.50
C THR A 385 -14.38 7.65 4.94
N ASP A 386 -15.47 8.20 4.41
CA ASP A 386 -15.98 9.52 4.82
C ASP A 386 -16.46 9.51 6.29
N ARG A 387 -17.25 8.52 6.71
CA ARG A 387 -17.72 8.37 8.11
C ARG A 387 -16.58 8.05 9.09
N PHE A 388 -15.63 7.21 8.69
CA PHE A 388 -14.45 6.90 9.48
C PHE A 388 -13.57 8.14 9.65
N SER A 389 -13.48 8.98 8.61
CA SER A 389 -12.80 10.27 8.72
C SER A 389 -13.47 11.19 9.74
N GLU A 390 -14.81 11.24 9.80
CA GLU A 390 -15.55 11.97 10.84
C GLU A 390 -15.24 11.40 12.24
N LEU A 391 -15.24 10.07 12.39
CA LEU A 391 -14.89 9.40 13.63
C LEU A 391 -13.47 9.76 14.10
N MET A 392 -12.51 9.89 13.18
CA MET A 392 -11.15 10.34 13.52
C MET A 392 -11.10 11.77 14.06
N TYR A 393 -12.07 12.63 13.76
CA TYR A 393 -12.18 13.98 14.33
C TYR A 393 -12.87 14.00 15.70
N ASP A 394 -13.89 13.17 15.87
CA ASP A 394 -14.72 13.14 17.09
C ASP A 394 -14.05 12.40 18.26
N TYR A 395 -13.15 11.47 17.97
CA TYR A 395 -12.46 10.63 18.93
C TYR A 395 -10.94 10.83 18.87
N PRO A 396 -10.16 10.47 19.92
CA PRO A 396 -8.72 10.70 19.98
C PRO A 396 -7.92 9.69 19.11
N PHE A 397 -8.36 9.46 17.87
CA PHE A 397 -7.61 8.69 16.89
C PHE A 397 -6.34 9.44 16.51
N ARG A 398 -5.27 8.67 16.32
CA ARG A 398 -3.99 9.13 15.81
C ARG A 398 -3.54 8.16 14.76
N VAL A 399 -2.96 8.63 13.66
CA VAL A 399 -2.40 7.74 12.64
C VAL A 399 -0.91 7.59 12.94
N PRO A 400 -0.42 6.40 13.36
CA PRO A 400 1.01 6.19 13.52
C PRO A 400 1.73 6.34 12.18
N ALA A 401 2.96 6.88 12.19
CA ALA A 401 3.73 7.15 10.98
C ALA A 401 3.84 5.92 10.06
N ARG A 402 4.13 4.75 10.62
CA ARG A 402 4.18 3.44 9.91
C ARG A 402 2.89 3.07 9.16
N PHE A 403 1.72 3.49 9.64
CA PHE A 403 0.45 3.21 8.97
C PHE A 403 0.05 4.27 7.95
N ALA A 404 0.66 5.47 7.98
CA ALA A 404 0.36 6.51 7.01
C ALA A 404 0.67 6.06 5.57
N LEU A 405 1.79 5.35 5.37
CA LEU A 405 2.17 4.80 4.07
C LEU A 405 1.26 3.65 3.63
N ILE A 406 0.79 2.82 4.56
CA ILE A 406 -0.18 1.75 4.29
C ILE A 406 -1.51 2.35 3.84
N ILE A 407 -2.02 3.34 4.57
CA ILE A 407 -3.27 4.03 4.25
C ILE A 407 -3.15 4.68 2.87
N ARG A 408 -2.03 5.34 2.57
CA ARG A 408 -1.75 5.88 1.22
C ARG A 408 -1.86 4.80 0.14
N ALA A 409 -1.19 3.68 0.33
CA ALA A 409 -1.18 2.59 -0.65
C ALA A 409 -2.59 2.05 -0.91
N VAL A 410 -3.37 1.82 0.16
CA VAL A 410 -4.76 1.34 0.06
C VAL A 410 -5.66 2.35 -0.64
N VAL A 411 -5.61 3.63 -0.23
CA VAL A 411 -6.42 4.70 -0.83
C VAL A 411 -6.08 4.89 -2.32
N SER A 412 -4.80 4.80 -2.68
CA SER A 412 -4.35 4.90 -4.07
C SER A 412 -4.87 3.73 -4.93
N GLN A 413 -4.77 2.50 -4.42
CA GLN A 413 -5.30 1.31 -5.08
C GLN A 413 -6.83 1.35 -5.20
N GLU A 414 -7.53 1.81 -4.17
CA GLU A 414 -8.98 2.00 -4.22
C GLU A 414 -9.38 3.02 -5.28
N GLY A 415 -8.75 4.20 -5.27
CA GLY A 415 -9.03 5.25 -6.24
C GLY A 415 -8.81 4.76 -7.67
N LEU A 416 -7.81 3.90 -7.88
CA LEU A 416 -7.59 3.21 -9.14
C LEU A 416 -8.71 2.20 -9.46
N ALA A 417 -9.09 1.35 -8.52
CA ALA A 417 -10.13 0.35 -8.68
C ALA A 417 -11.48 0.98 -9.06
N LEU A 418 -11.93 1.98 -8.30
CA LEU A 418 -13.20 2.68 -8.53
C LEU A 418 -13.21 3.49 -9.83
N ARG A 419 -12.04 3.94 -10.30
CA ARG A 419 -11.90 4.61 -11.59
C ARG A 419 -12.06 3.64 -12.75
N LEU A 420 -11.59 2.40 -12.60
CA LEU A 420 -11.66 1.37 -13.62
C LEU A 420 -13.02 0.65 -13.64
N ASP A 421 -13.59 0.42 -12.46
CA ASP A 421 -14.90 -0.19 -12.24
C ASP A 421 -15.60 0.52 -11.05
N PRO A 422 -16.55 1.44 -11.29
CA PRO A 422 -17.25 2.18 -10.24
C PRO A 422 -18.10 1.32 -9.30
N ASP A 423 -18.52 0.13 -9.75
CA ASP A 423 -19.32 -0.80 -8.97
C ASP A 423 -18.44 -1.84 -8.23
N PHE A 424 -17.11 -1.70 -8.34
CA PHE A 424 -16.16 -2.59 -7.70
C PHE A 424 -16.23 -2.49 -6.17
N ARG A 425 -16.22 -3.65 -5.52
CA ARG A 425 -16.29 -3.77 -4.07
C ARG A 425 -15.06 -4.49 -3.55
N ILE A 426 -14.12 -3.74 -2.95
CA ILE A 426 -12.86 -4.28 -2.43
C ILE A 426 -13.10 -5.44 -1.45
N ILE A 427 -14.08 -5.32 -0.56
CA ILE A 427 -14.39 -6.32 0.46
C ILE A 427 -14.78 -7.67 -0.17
N ALA A 428 -15.47 -7.65 -1.32
CA ALA A 428 -15.86 -8.87 -2.01
C ALA A 428 -14.65 -9.70 -2.48
N VAL A 429 -13.47 -9.09 -2.64
CA VAL A 429 -12.21 -9.77 -2.98
C VAL A 429 -11.35 -9.98 -1.73
N ALA A 430 -11.26 -8.96 -0.87
CA ALA A 430 -10.36 -8.99 0.27
C ALA A 430 -10.78 -10.01 1.34
N TYR A 431 -12.08 -10.13 1.60
CA TYR A 431 -12.57 -11.01 2.65
C TYR A 431 -12.33 -12.50 2.35
N PRO A 432 -12.76 -13.05 1.19
CA PRO A 432 -12.47 -14.45 0.86
C PRO A 432 -10.99 -14.80 0.94
N TYR A 433 -10.12 -13.87 0.50
CA TYR A 433 -8.68 -14.04 0.59
C TYR A 433 -8.18 -14.16 2.05
N VAL A 434 -8.61 -13.25 2.94
CA VAL A 434 -8.22 -13.29 4.36
C VAL A 434 -8.79 -14.53 5.06
N ALA A 435 -10.05 -14.88 4.77
CA ALA A 435 -10.68 -16.09 5.31
C ALA A 435 -9.93 -17.36 4.90
N LYS A 436 -9.60 -17.50 3.61
CA LYS A 436 -8.82 -18.61 3.08
C LYS A 436 -7.44 -18.71 3.75
N ARG A 437 -6.77 -17.58 3.94
CA ARG A 437 -5.46 -17.52 4.61
C ARG A 437 -5.53 -17.90 6.09
N LEU A 438 -6.53 -17.40 6.81
CA LEU A 438 -6.75 -17.76 8.21
C LEU A 438 -7.05 -19.27 8.35
N LEU A 439 -7.90 -19.81 7.47
CA LEU A 439 -8.27 -21.23 7.47
C LEU A 439 -7.10 -22.14 7.04
N ALA A 440 -6.19 -21.67 6.18
CA ALA A 440 -4.99 -22.40 5.82
C ALA A 440 -4.06 -22.60 7.02
N GLY A 441 -3.97 -21.61 7.92
CA GLY A 441 -3.22 -21.75 9.18
C GLY A 441 -1.74 -22.06 8.95
N ASP A 442 -1.15 -21.49 7.89
CA ASP A 442 0.18 -21.86 7.40
C ASP A 442 1.29 -21.56 8.44
N THR A 443 1.11 -20.52 9.25
CA THR A 443 2.03 -20.16 10.34
C THR A 443 1.43 -20.44 11.71
N ARG A 444 2.29 -20.60 12.73
CA ARG A 444 1.84 -20.86 14.11
C ARG A 444 0.90 -19.76 14.60
N GLU A 445 1.22 -18.52 14.28
CA GLU A 445 0.49 -17.34 14.72
C GLU A 445 -0.87 -17.24 14.03
N MET A 446 -0.95 -17.57 12.74
CA MET A 446 -2.24 -17.67 12.03
C MET A 446 -3.12 -18.77 12.60
N ARG A 447 -2.53 -19.88 13.07
CA ARG A 447 -3.27 -20.94 13.77
C ARG A 447 -3.79 -20.48 15.12
N GLU A 448 -2.95 -19.80 15.91
CA GLU A 448 -3.38 -19.22 17.19
C GLU A 448 -4.55 -18.24 16.97
N LYS A 449 -4.49 -17.40 15.93
CA LYS A 449 -5.60 -16.53 15.54
C LYS A 449 -6.84 -17.29 15.08
N LEU A 450 -6.69 -18.32 14.26
CA LEU A 450 -7.80 -19.19 13.86
C LEU A 450 -8.48 -19.81 15.10
N LEU A 451 -7.68 -20.23 16.09
CA LEU A 451 -8.20 -20.77 17.35
C LEU A 451 -8.92 -19.71 18.19
N GLU A 452 -8.42 -18.48 18.26
CA GLU A 452 -9.13 -17.36 18.92
C GLU A 452 -10.48 -17.05 18.26
N VAL A 453 -10.59 -17.26 16.96
CA VAL A 453 -11.82 -17.01 16.20
C VAL A 453 -12.83 -18.15 16.41
N ILE A 454 -12.35 -19.39 16.40
CA ILE A 454 -13.18 -20.60 16.52
C ILE A 454 -13.54 -20.92 17.98
N PHE A 455 -12.74 -20.50 18.96
CA PHE A 455 -12.99 -20.77 20.38
C PHE A 455 -13.21 -19.48 21.16
N ASP A 456 -14.16 -19.50 22.10
CA ASP A 456 -14.33 -18.41 23.07
C ASP A 456 -13.24 -18.43 24.16
N GLN A 457 -13.20 -17.39 25.00
CA GLN A 457 -12.28 -17.31 26.16
C GLN A 457 -12.50 -18.42 27.19
N GLN A 458 -13.63 -19.13 27.13
CA GLN A 458 -14.02 -20.22 28.03
C GLN A 458 -13.72 -21.60 27.40
N GLY A 459 -13.15 -21.65 26.19
CA GLY A 459 -12.82 -22.87 25.45
C GLY A 459 -13.99 -23.54 24.72
N SER A 460 -15.15 -22.88 24.60
CA SER A 460 -16.29 -23.38 23.82
C SER A 460 -16.14 -23.06 22.34
N LEU A 461 -16.66 -23.97 21.50
CA LEU A 461 -16.59 -23.86 20.05
C LEU A 461 -17.65 -22.88 19.52
N ARG A 462 -17.22 -21.88 18.74
CA ARG A 462 -18.06 -20.89 18.07
C ARG A 462 -18.33 -21.33 16.63
N ILE A 463 -19.23 -22.30 16.46
CA ILE A 463 -19.48 -22.98 15.18
C ILE A 463 -19.98 -22.02 14.11
N GLU A 464 -20.86 -21.08 14.48
CA GLU A 464 -21.40 -20.06 13.57
C GLU A 464 -20.29 -19.25 12.88
N ARG A 465 -19.19 -18.96 13.61
CA ARG A 465 -18.05 -18.22 13.04
C ARG A 465 -17.26 -19.04 12.04
N LEU A 466 -17.06 -20.32 12.33
CA LEU A 466 -16.42 -21.24 11.39
C LEU A 466 -17.29 -21.45 10.15
N GLU A 467 -18.61 -21.55 10.32
CA GLU A 467 -19.56 -21.63 9.20
C GLU A 467 -19.48 -20.37 8.33
N ASN A 468 -19.52 -19.17 8.91
CA ASN A 468 -19.38 -17.92 8.15
C ASN A 468 -18.07 -17.86 7.33
N LEU A 469 -16.94 -18.24 7.93
CA LEU A 469 -15.66 -18.29 7.21
C LEU A 469 -15.67 -19.29 6.05
N LEU A 470 -16.25 -20.48 6.27
CA LEU A 470 -16.34 -21.52 5.24
C LEU A 470 -17.32 -21.16 4.13
N ASP A 471 -18.46 -20.56 4.47
CA ASP A 471 -19.48 -20.12 3.52
C ASP A 471 -18.94 -19.03 2.59
N VAL A 472 -18.10 -18.13 3.11
CA VAL A 472 -17.48 -17.07 2.30
C VAL A 472 -16.50 -17.63 1.28
N VAL A 473 -15.64 -18.57 1.69
CA VAL A 473 -14.74 -19.27 0.76
C VAL A 473 -15.53 -20.13 -0.24
N SER A 474 -16.66 -20.70 0.18
CA SER A 474 -17.53 -21.53 -0.67
C SER A 474 -18.36 -20.70 -1.67
N ASN A 475 -18.78 -19.49 -1.30
CA ASN A 475 -19.59 -18.63 -2.15
C ASN A 475 -18.76 -17.91 -3.22
N GLU A 476 -17.48 -17.64 -2.99
CA GLU A 476 -16.57 -17.20 -4.06
C GLU A 476 -16.49 -18.26 -5.18
N SER A 477 -16.43 -19.54 -4.81
CA SER A 477 -16.42 -20.66 -5.76
C SER A 477 -17.75 -20.87 -6.52
N SER A 478 -18.85 -20.23 -6.12
CA SER A 478 -20.13 -20.32 -6.84
C SER A 478 -20.16 -19.54 -8.17
N LEU A 479 -19.23 -18.60 -8.37
CA LEU A 479 -19.06 -17.88 -9.64
C LEU A 479 -18.16 -18.63 -10.63
N GLN A 480 -17.26 -19.50 -10.17
CA GLN A 480 -16.62 -20.60 -10.93
C GLN A 480 -15.58 -21.34 -10.04
N SER A 481 -15.67 -22.67 -10.02
CA SER A 481 -14.71 -23.66 -9.49
C SER A 481 -14.65 -23.89 -7.96
N ASN A 482 -15.12 -25.07 -7.50
CA ASN A 482 -14.93 -25.62 -6.13
C ASN A 482 -13.46 -26.02 -5.83
N SER A 483 -12.48 -25.53 -6.57
CA SER A 483 -11.06 -25.93 -6.49
C SER A 483 -10.33 -25.45 -5.24
N ASP A 484 -10.89 -24.47 -4.53
CA ASP A 484 -10.19 -23.68 -3.52
C ASP A 484 -10.43 -24.15 -2.08
N LEU A 485 -11.49 -24.93 -1.86
CA LEU A 485 -11.78 -25.58 -0.58
C LEU A 485 -10.87 -26.78 -0.31
N LEU A 486 -10.36 -27.44 -1.35
CA LEU A 486 -9.47 -28.61 -1.23
C LEU A 486 -8.15 -28.31 -0.51
N PRO A 487 -7.40 -27.24 -0.88
CA PRO A 487 -6.23 -26.80 -0.12
C PRO A 487 -6.54 -26.51 1.35
N VAL A 488 -7.66 -25.82 1.63
CA VAL A 488 -8.09 -25.48 3.00
C VAL A 488 -8.40 -26.75 3.81
N ALA A 489 -9.15 -27.70 3.24
CA ALA A 489 -9.43 -28.99 3.86
C ALA A 489 -8.13 -29.76 4.16
N GLY A 490 -7.21 -29.77 3.18
CA GLY A 490 -5.90 -30.40 3.32
C GLY A 490 -5.05 -29.76 4.41
N ALA A 491 -5.06 -28.43 4.51
CA ALA A 491 -4.34 -27.68 5.54
C ALA A 491 -4.93 -27.94 6.92
N GLY A 492 -6.25 -27.90 7.07
CA GLY A 492 -6.95 -28.22 8.32
C GLY A 492 -6.70 -29.65 8.81
N LEU A 493 -6.75 -30.64 7.92
CA LEU A 493 -6.42 -32.03 8.24
C LEU A 493 -4.95 -32.21 8.61
N ARG A 494 -4.04 -31.58 7.86
CA ARG A 494 -2.60 -31.58 8.21
C ARG A 494 -2.38 -30.98 9.57
N LEU A 495 -3.03 -29.85 9.88
CA LEU A 495 -2.96 -29.24 11.19
C LEU A 495 -3.43 -30.21 12.28
N LEU A 496 -4.65 -30.75 12.17
CA LEU A 496 -5.22 -31.69 13.13
C LEU A 496 -4.34 -32.92 13.39
N LEU A 497 -3.63 -33.42 12.38
CA LEU A 497 -2.78 -34.62 12.47
C LEU A 497 -1.31 -34.31 12.79
N SER A 498 -0.88 -33.05 12.64
CA SER A 498 0.50 -32.65 12.89
C SER A 498 0.86 -32.60 14.38
N LYS A 499 2.16 -32.54 14.67
CA LYS A 499 2.65 -32.26 16.03
C LYS A 499 2.18 -30.89 16.54
N ASP A 500 2.09 -29.91 15.65
CA ASP A 500 1.68 -28.54 15.96
C ASP A 500 0.16 -28.40 16.24
N GLY A 501 -0.65 -29.37 15.80
CA GLY A 501 -2.08 -29.43 16.11
C GLY A 501 -2.43 -29.87 17.54
N GLY A 502 -1.44 -29.97 18.43
CA GLY A 502 -1.64 -30.37 19.83
C GLY A 502 -2.64 -29.48 20.56
N ASP A 503 -2.52 -28.15 20.40
CA ASP A 503 -3.42 -27.19 21.06
C ASP A 503 -4.84 -27.30 20.51
N LEU A 504 -5.02 -27.41 19.18
CA LEU A 504 -6.33 -27.63 18.57
C LEU A 504 -6.99 -28.91 19.08
N ARG A 505 -6.25 -30.04 19.13
CA ARG A 505 -6.78 -31.30 19.68
C ARG A 505 -7.12 -31.17 21.15
N GLN A 506 -6.28 -30.50 21.94
CA GLN A 506 -6.51 -30.28 23.36
C GLN A 506 -7.78 -29.44 23.59
N ARG A 507 -7.95 -28.33 22.86
CA ARG A 507 -9.15 -27.49 22.96
C ARG A 507 -10.40 -28.22 22.54
N LEU A 508 -10.37 -28.96 21.43
CA LEU A 508 -11.49 -29.82 21.00
C LEU A 508 -11.85 -30.89 22.05
N LEU A 509 -10.84 -31.47 22.72
CA LEU A 509 -11.05 -32.40 23.83
C LEU A 509 -11.62 -31.71 25.07
N LEU A 510 -11.22 -30.47 25.36
CA LEU A 510 -11.79 -29.69 26.46
C LEU A 510 -13.24 -29.28 26.17
N THR A 511 -13.59 -28.97 24.91
CA THR A 511 -14.99 -28.72 24.53
C THR A 511 -15.87 -29.95 24.76
N LEU A 512 -15.32 -31.17 24.60
CA LEU A 512 -16.01 -32.42 24.92
C LEU A 512 -16.23 -32.62 26.42
N ILE A 513 -15.38 -32.06 27.28
CA ILE A 513 -15.40 -32.23 28.73
C ILE A 513 -15.81 -30.90 29.37
N LYS A 514 -17.09 -30.55 29.27
CA LYS A 514 -17.65 -29.34 29.89
C LYS A 514 -18.54 -29.77 31.06
N ASP A 515 -18.30 -29.19 32.24
CA ASP A 515 -19.08 -29.44 33.47
C ASP A 515 -19.17 -30.92 33.89
N ASP A 516 -18.05 -31.67 33.80
CA ASP A 516 -17.97 -33.12 34.09
C ASP A 516 -18.94 -33.99 33.26
N ARG A 517 -19.41 -33.49 32.12
CA ARG A 517 -20.28 -34.23 31.18
C ARG A 517 -19.72 -34.18 29.76
N LEU A 518 -19.97 -35.27 29.01
CA LEU A 518 -19.68 -35.32 27.58
C LEU A 518 -20.68 -34.45 26.83
N ASN A 519 -20.26 -33.25 26.43
CA ASN A 519 -21.10 -32.39 25.60
C ASN A 519 -20.88 -32.71 24.11
N ILE A 520 -21.82 -33.45 23.51
CA ILE A 520 -21.72 -33.96 22.13
C ILE A 520 -22.44 -33.03 21.13
N SER A 521 -23.15 -31.99 21.58
CA SER A 521 -23.87 -31.05 20.68
C SER A 521 -22.91 -30.37 19.71
N ASP A 522 -21.86 -29.77 20.24
CA ASP A 522 -20.94 -28.93 19.46
C ASP A 522 -20.15 -29.80 18.46
N LEU A 523 -19.83 -31.04 18.85
CA LEU A 523 -19.17 -31.99 17.96
C LEU A 523 -20.10 -32.50 16.85
N LYS A 524 -21.40 -32.68 17.13
CA LYS A 524 -22.41 -33.04 16.13
C LYS A 524 -22.62 -31.92 15.13
N GLU A 525 -22.67 -30.68 15.59
CA GLU A 525 -22.80 -29.50 14.72
C GLU A 525 -21.54 -29.32 13.86
N LEU A 526 -20.34 -29.41 14.46
CA LEU A 526 -19.08 -29.35 13.71
C LEU A 526 -18.97 -30.47 12.67
N THR A 527 -19.32 -31.71 13.03
CA THR A 527 -19.30 -32.83 12.06
C THR A 527 -20.35 -32.67 10.95
N THR A 528 -21.49 -32.06 11.25
CA THR A 528 -22.53 -31.73 10.26
C THR A 528 -22.02 -30.66 9.30
N LEU A 529 -21.42 -29.58 9.82
CA LEU A 529 -20.80 -28.52 9.03
C LEU A 529 -19.70 -29.07 8.12
N MET A 530 -18.75 -29.82 8.67
CA MET A 530 -17.66 -30.44 7.90
C MET A 530 -18.19 -31.38 6.80
N ARG A 531 -19.25 -32.15 7.07
CA ARG A 531 -19.88 -33.03 6.08
C ARG A 531 -20.61 -32.24 4.98
N LYS A 532 -21.20 -31.09 5.32
CA LYS A 532 -21.87 -30.16 4.39
C LYS A 532 -20.87 -29.44 3.48
N THR A 533 -19.70 -29.07 4.01
CA THR A 533 -18.68 -28.29 3.28
C THR A 533 -17.68 -29.15 2.51
N PHE A 534 -17.35 -30.35 3.02
CA PHE A 534 -16.35 -31.25 2.42
C PHE A 534 -16.94 -32.63 2.05
N GLY A 535 -18.21 -32.64 1.63
CA GLY A 535 -18.89 -33.89 1.27
C GLY A 535 -18.23 -34.60 0.07
N PRO A 536 -18.35 -35.95 -0.06
CA PRO A 536 -17.74 -36.71 -1.15
C PRO A 536 -18.13 -36.22 -2.54
N ARG A 537 -19.34 -35.67 -2.71
CA ARG A 537 -19.82 -35.06 -3.96
C ARG A 537 -19.07 -33.77 -4.30
N GLN A 538 -18.94 -32.84 -3.36
CA GLN A 538 -18.21 -31.58 -3.57
C GLN A 538 -16.72 -31.81 -3.85
N ILE A 539 -16.11 -32.75 -3.13
CA ILE A 539 -14.71 -33.15 -3.36
C ILE A 539 -14.54 -33.77 -4.74
N ALA A 540 -15.45 -34.67 -5.15
CA ALA A 540 -15.41 -35.29 -6.47
C ALA A 540 -15.61 -34.27 -7.60
N GLU A 541 -16.49 -33.29 -7.43
CA GLU A 541 -16.69 -32.18 -8.37
C GLU A 541 -15.42 -31.33 -8.51
N GLY A 542 -14.77 -30.95 -7.40
CA GLY A 542 -13.54 -30.17 -7.42
C GLY A 542 -12.35 -30.91 -8.06
N VAL A 543 -12.22 -32.21 -7.86
CA VAL A 543 -11.16 -33.05 -8.47
C VAL A 543 -11.41 -33.30 -9.95
N MET A 544 -12.65 -33.58 -10.35
CA MET A 544 -13.03 -33.79 -11.76
C MET A 544 -12.83 -32.53 -12.61
N GLN A 545 -13.05 -31.34 -12.04
CA GLN A 545 -12.85 -30.08 -12.74
C GLN A 545 -11.36 -29.70 -12.92
N ARG A 546 -10.47 -30.03 -11.95
CA ARG A 546 -9.00 -29.88 -12.13
C ARG A 546 -8.42 -30.76 -13.24
N LEU A 547 -9.11 -31.86 -13.57
CA LEU A 547 -8.71 -32.78 -14.63
C LEU A 547 -9.29 -32.42 -15.99
N ASN A 548 -10.11 -31.35 -16.09
CA ASN A 548 -10.72 -30.93 -17.34
C ASN A 548 -9.80 -29.93 -18.09
N PRO A 549 -9.14 -30.31 -19.19
CA PRO A 549 -8.15 -29.48 -19.88
C PRO A 549 -8.73 -28.28 -20.64
N LEU A 550 -10.06 -28.10 -20.65
CA LEU A 550 -10.75 -26.98 -21.31
C LEU A 550 -11.06 -25.79 -20.37
N ALA A 551 -10.70 -25.89 -19.09
CA ALA A 551 -10.94 -24.86 -18.07
C ALA A 551 -9.67 -24.08 -17.65
N ALA A 552 -8.54 -24.31 -18.32
CA ALA A 552 -7.25 -23.66 -18.07
C ALA A 552 -6.96 -22.54 -19.08
#